data_AF-A0A2N0ZCB9-F1
#
_entry.id   AF-A0A2N0ZCB9-F1
#
_cell.length_a   1.000
_cell.length_b   1.000
_cell.length_c   1.000
_cell.angle_alpha   90.00
_cell.angle_beta   90.00
_cell.angle_gamma   90.00
#
_symmetry.space_group_name_H-M   'P 1'
#
loop_
_entity.id
_entity.type
_entity.pdbx_description
1 polymer ?
#
loop_
_entity_poly.entity_id
_entity_poly.type
_entity_poly.pdbx_seq_one_letter_code
_entity_poly.pdbx_strand_id
1 'polypeptide(L)'
;MTEKVKYIIKMIIVMVLVLATPAVFFSSIGDNPLLVRTSETRNIAIVNEDIGAEKDEKELEFGQEIASVLSSDSSFDWTVLSRSAAVNGLKNKNFDAVVYIPSDFSTNIMTYEDLTPVKAEFRYTVQDQLNAVNREKVLREIEKATARVNSSVSTLYWSYVSQDLESVRSKFDGILEKEIDFQNTMYAFYSPSSQNLANEIEQQKTMLESIQSSLKSNEEFTVSNTENVKQFEQSLSSFVEYVEQYKEYQDNQQELLQQLQQESMAVVNDAISQQNPRYMELRAYLREQSDELSKSMGALGTTLLKTTKRWLSCLRFALSK
;
A
#
# COMPACT_ATOMS: atom_id res chain seq x y z
N MET A 1 -54.17 61.29 52.31
CA MET A 1 -54.13 59.82 52.16
C MET A 1 -53.70 59.23 53.50
N THR A 2 -54.46 58.26 54.04
CA THR A 2 -54.13 57.59 55.31
C THR A 2 -52.76 56.92 55.21
N GLU A 3 -51.95 56.97 56.28
CA GLU A 3 -50.59 56.39 56.33
C GLU A 3 -50.54 54.95 55.79
N LYS A 4 -51.58 54.15 56.05
CA LYS A 4 -51.73 52.79 55.51
C LYS A 4 -51.71 52.74 53.97
N VAL A 5 -52.35 53.68 53.29
CA VAL A 5 -52.41 53.74 51.82
C VAL A 5 -51.02 54.06 51.24
N LYS A 6 -50.24 54.90 51.91
CA LYS A 6 -48.87 55.24 51.50
C LYS A 6 -47.92 54.04 51.59
N TYR A 7 -48.06 53.22 52.63
CA TYR A 7 -47.30 51.96 52.77
C TYR A 7 -47.69 50.92 51.73
N ILE A 8 -49.00 50.77 51.44
CA ILE A 8 -49.48 49.85 50.41
C ILE A 8 -48.94 50.25 49.03
N ILE A 9 -48.97 51.55 48.68
CA ILE A 9 -48.42 52.06 47.41
C ILE A 9 -46.91 51.80 47.34
N LYS A 10 -46.16 52.03 48.43
CA LYS A 10 -44.71 51.77 48.47
C LYS A 10 -44.38 50.28 48.28
N MET A 11 -45.16 49.38 48.88
CA MET A 11 -45.01 47.92 48.73
C MET A 11 -45.30 47.47 47.28
N ILE A 12 -46.34 48.02 46.65
CA ILE A 12 -46.67 47.72 45.25
C ILE A 12 -45.56 48.20 44.32
N ILE A 13 -45.00 49.40 44.53
CA ILE A 13 -43.90 49.92 43.72
C ILE A 13 -42.67 49.02 43.84
N VAL A 14 -42.30 48.60 45.05
CA VAL A 14 -41.16 47.70 45.26
C VAL A 14 -41.39 46.34 44.60
N MET A 15 -42.60 45.79 44.70
CA MET A 15 -42.96 44.52 44.06
C MET A 15 -42.92 44.61 42.53
N VAL A 16 -43.43 45.70 41.95
CA VAL A 16 -43.35 45.95 40.50
C VAL A 16 -41.91 46.11 40.07
N LEU A 17 -41.07 46.79 40.84
CA LEU A 17 -39.66 47.00 40.51
C LEU A 17 -38.88 45.69 40.54
N VAL A 18 -39.09 44.84 41.55
CA VAL A 18 -38.49 43.49 41.64
C VAL A 18 -38.93 42.60 40.48
N LEU A 19 -40.18 42.69 40.03
CA LEU A 19 -40.68 41.92 38.88
C LEU A 19 -40.26 42.49 37.53
N ALA A 20 -40.12 43.81 37.41
CA ALA A 20 -39.73 44.48 36.19
C ALA A 20 -38.23 44.36 35.90
N THR A 21 -37.39 44.27 36.94
CA THR A 21 -35.92 44.21 36.75
C THR A 21 -35.48 42.99 35.92
N PRO A 22 -35.96 41.75 36.19
CA PRO A 22 -35.69 40.60 35.33
C PRO A 22 -36.25 40.79 33.92
N ALA A 23 -37.47 41.30 33.76
CA ALA A 23 -38.10 41.48 32.46
C ALA A 23 -37.32 42.46 31.56
N VAL A 24 -36.85 43.57 32.13
CA VAL A 24 -36.01 44.55 31.42
C VAL A 24 -34.62 43.96 31.13
N PHE A 25 -34.04 43.21 32.07
CA PHE A 25 -32.75 42.52 31.86
C PHE A 25 -32.82 41.52 30.70
N PHE A 26 -33.85 40.66 30.64
CA PHE A 26 -34.03 39.72 29.53
C PHE A 26 -34.38 40.42 28.21
N SER A 27 -35.20 41.48 28.25
CA SER A 27 -35.50 42.28 27.05
C SER A 27 -34.27 43.02 26.51
N SER A 28 -33.37 43.51 27.39
CA SER A 28 -32.13 44.18 26.99
C SER A 28 -31.06 43.23 26.45
N ILE A 29 -31.11 41.95 26.82
CA ILE A 29 -30.20 40.91 26.29
C ILE A 29 -30.68 40.39 24.91
N GLY A 30 -31.92 40.69 24.54
CA GLY A 30 -32.54 40.23 23.30
C GLY A 30 -32.99 38.77 23.37
N ASP A 31 -33.65 38.30 22.30
CA ASP A 31 -34.44 37.06 22.30
C ASP A 31 -33.69 35.77 22.69
N ASN A 32 -32.35 35.76 22.75
CA ASN A 32 -31.59 34.56 23.13
C ASN A 32 -30.19 34.87 23.73
N PRO A 33 -30.04 34.92 25.06
CA PRO A 33 -28.75 35.08 25.75
C PRO A 33 -27.71 33.99 25.44
N LEU A 34 -28.19 32.83 24.97
CA LEU A 34 -27.42 31.61 24.71
C LEU A 34 -27.16 31.36 23.22
N LEU A 35 -27.53 32.28 22.32
CA LEU A 35 -27.18 32.16 20.90
C LEU A 35 -25.66 32.27 20.74
N VAL A 36 -24.99 31.13 20.69
CA VAL A 36 -23.62 31.01 20.19
C VAL A 36 -23.66 31.42 18.71
N ARG A 37 -23.23 32.64 18.40
CA ARG A 37 -23.04 33.05 17.01
C ARG A 37 -22.00 32.11 16.40
N THR A 38 -22.42 31.33 15.42
CA THR A 38 -21.57 30.37 14.71
C THR A 38 -20.54 31.14 13.91
N SER A 39 -19.34 31.31 14.46
CA SER A 39 -18.18 31.85 13.74
C SER A 39 -17.34 30.76 13.07
N GLU A 40 -17.82 29.51 13.04
CA GLU A 40 -17.17 28.41 12.33
C GLU A 40 -17.54 28.49 10.84
N THR A 41 -16.53 28.46 9.96
CA THR A 41 -16.75 28.38 8.51
C THR A 41 -16.88 26.95 8.01
N ARG A 42 -16.46 25.99 8.83
CA ARG A 42 -16.30 24.57 8.50
C ARG A 42 -15.36 24.29 7.34
N ASN A 43 -14.45 25.21 7.06
CA ASN A 43 -13.44 25.03 6.02
C ASN A 43 -12.09 24.67 6.65
N ILE A 44 -11.43 23.62 6.15
CA ILE A 44 -10.07 23.23 6.55
C ILE A 44 -9.16 23.28 5.32
N ALA A 45 -8.05 24.01 5.41
CA ALA A 45 -7.08 24.04 4.33
C ALA A 45 -6.05 22.91 4.48
N ILE A 46 -5.69 22.27 3.37
CA ILE A 46 -4.57 21.34 3.28
C ILE A 46 -3.43 22.03 2.54
N VAL A 47 -2.25 22.01 3.13
CA VAL A 47 -1.01 22.47 2.49
C VAL A 47 -0.15 21.24 2.29
N ASN A 48 -0.05 20.77 1.04
CA ASN A 48 0.85 19.68 0.68
C ASN A 48 2.20 20.25 0.23
N GLU A 49 3.26 19.99 1.01
CA GLU A 49 4.64 20.36 0.68
C GLU A 49 5.51 19.14 0.40
N ASP A 50 4.93 17.94 0.49
CA ASP A 50 5.58 16.69 0.17
C ASP A 50 6.16 16.72 -1.24
N ILE A 51 7.44 16.35 -1.36
CA ILE A 51 8.15 16.31 -2.65
C ILE A 51 8.13 14.92 -3.27
N GLY A 52 7.42 13.96 -2.66
CA GLY A 52 7.43 12.56 -3.04
C GLY A 52 8.68 11.83 -2.55
N ALA A 53 8.79 10.56 -2.98
CA ALA A 53 9.96 9.72 -2.80
C ALA A 53 10.23 8.95 -4.09
N GLU A 54 11.50 8.64 -4.37
CA GLU A 54 11.88 7.82 -5.52
C GLU A 54 12.36 6.45 -5.02
N LYS A 55 11.82 5.36 -5.59
CA LYS A 55 12.25 3.99 -5.28
C LYS A 55 12.23 3.12 -6.53
N ASP A 56 13.36 2.47 -6.82
CA ASP A 56 13.50 1.56 -7.97
C ASP A 56 12.96 2.19 -9.28
N GLU A 57 13.32 3.46 -9.55
CA GLU A 57 12.89 4.28 -10.71
C GLU A 57 11.38 4.63 -10.78
N LYS A 58 10.64 4.39 -9.68
CA LYS A 58 9.24 4.82 -9.53
C LYS A 58 9.14 6.02 -8.58
N GLU A 59 8.42 7.03 -9.03
CA GLU A 59 8.03 8.18 -8.21
C GLU A 59 6.80 7.83 -7.37
N LEU A 60 6.86 8.17 -6.08
CA LEU A 60 5.85 7.84 -5.08
C LEU A 60 5.37 9.13 -4.42
N GLU A 61 4.10 9.46 -4.62
CA GLU A 61 3.49 10.72 -4.18
C GLU A 61 2.47 10.52 -3.05
N PHE A 62 2.90 9.92 -1.92
CA PHE A 62 1.98 9.66 -0.81
C PHE A 62 1.36 10.91 -0.21
N GLY A 63 2.02 12.06 -0.27
CA GLY A 63 1.44 13.33 0.18
C GLY A 63 0.15 13.68 -0.58
N GLN A 64 0.11 13.39 -1.89
CA GLN A 64 -1.09 13.62 -2.70
C GLN A 64 -2.21 12.62 -2.37
N GLU A 65 -1.87 11.34 -2.26
CA GLU A 65 -2.83 10.29 -1.89
C GLU A 65 -3.45 10.56 -0.51
N ILE A 66 -2.64 10.95 0.46
CA ILE A 66 -3.11 11.27 1.81
C ILE A 66 -3.92 12.57 1.86
N ALA A 67 -3.60 13.58 1.05
CA ALA A 67 -4.43 14.78 0.96
C ALA A 67 -5.89 14.44 0.58
N SER A 68 -6.08 13.44 -0.29
CA SER A 68 -7.41 12.94 -0.64
C SER A 68 -8.09 12.23 0.55
N VAL A 69 -7.36 11.40 1.30
CA VAL A 69 -7.87 10.68 2.49
C VAL A 69 -8.23 11.63 3.63
N LEU A 70 -7.49 12.73 3.81
CA LEU A 70 -7.82 13.76 4.81
C LEU A 70 -9.21 14.36 4.55
N SER A 71 -9.53 14.58 3.27
CA SER A 71 -10.78 15.20 2.82
C SER A 71 -11.99 14.27 2.74
N SER A 72 -11.79 12.95 2.71
CA SER A 72 -12.87 11.99 2.51
C SER A 72 -13.77 11.86 3.75
N ASP A 73 -15.04 11.52 3.54
CA ASP A 73 -16.03 11.28 4.60
C ASP A 73 -16.05 12.35 5.71
N SER A 74 -15.89 13.62 5.31
CA SER A 74 -15.84 14.75 6.23
C SER A 74 -17.12 15.59 6.18
N SER A 75 -17.45 16.20 7.32
CA SER A 75 -18.49 17.24 7.43
C SER A 75 -17.95 18.66 7.28
N PHE A 76 -16.62 18.78 7.09
CA PHE A 76 -15.90 20.01 6.81
C PHE A 76 -15.53 20.04 5.33
N ASP A 77 -15.48 21.24 4.76
CA ASP A 77 -15.02 21.46 3.40
C ASP A 77 -13.50 21.58 3.40
N TRP A 78 -12.82 20.61 2.78
CA TRP A 78 -11.37 20.60 2.69
C TRP A 78 -10.92 21.22 1.37
N THR A 79 -9.87 22.04 1.40
CA THR A 79 -9.31 22.63 0.17
C THR A 79 -7.79 22.58 0.18
N VAL A 80 -7.20 22.01 -0.87
CA VAL A 80 -5.76 22.01 -1.07
C VAL A 80 -5.31 23.37 -1.62
N LEU A 81 -4.39 24.04 -0.93
CA LEU A 81 -3.94 25.39 -1.25
C LEU A 81 -2.43 25.56 -0.99
N SER A 82 -1.84 26.62 -1.53
CA SER A 82 -0.47 27.00 -1.18
C SER A 82 -0.38 27.47 0.28
N ARG A 83 0.79 27.28 0.91
CA ARG A 83 1.05 27.72 2.29
C ARG A 83 0.63 29.17 2.53
N SER A 84 0.98 30.08 1.61
CA SER A 84 0.63 31.50 1.73
C SER A 84 -0.89 31.74 1.70
N ALA A 85 -1.61 31.04 0.83
CA ALA A 85 -3.06 31.17 0.75
C ALA A 85 -3.76 30.61 2.00
N ALA A 86 -3.32 29.46 2.49
CA ALA A 86 -3.85 28.83 3.69
C ALA A 86 -3.61 29.69 4.95
N VAL A 87 -2.38 30.20 5.14
CA VAL A 87 -2.04 31.08 6.28
C VAL A 87 -2.84 32.38 6.24
N ASN A 88 -2.99 33.00 5.06
CA ASN A 88 -3.80 34.21 4.93
C ASN A 88 -5.28 33.93 5.16
N GLY A 89 -5.81 32.81 4.65
CA GLY A 89 -7.18 32.39 4.88
C GLY A 89 -7.46 32.12 6.36
N LEU A 90 -6.51 31.53 7.10
CA LEU A 90 -6.62 31.33 8.54
C LEU A 90 -6.66 32.66 9.31
N LYS A 91 -5.79 33.63 8.94
CA LYS A 91 -5.78 34.98 9.53
C LYS A 91 -7.07 35.75 9.25
N ASN A 92 -7.61 35.60 8.04
CA ASN A 92 -8.83 36.25 7.59
C ASN A 92 -10.10 35.52 8.04
N LYS A 93 -9.97 34.43 8.82
CA LYS A 93 -11.08 33.63 9.34
C LYS A 93 -11.90 32.93 8.25
N ASN A 94 -11.31 32.70 7.09
CA ASN A 94 -11.92 31.92 6.01
C ASN A 94 -11.81 30.41 6.27
N PHE A 95 -10.78 29.99 7.03
CA PHE A 95 -10.55 28.61 7.46
C PHE A 95 -10.57 28.50 8.98
N ASP A 96 -11.13 27.41 9.47
CA ASP A 96 -11.14 27.07 10.89
C ASP A 96 -9.82 26.39 11.32
N ALA A 97 -9.15 25.70 10.38
CA ALA A 97 -7.83 25.12 10.57
C ALA A 97 -7.04 24.99 9.25
N VAL A 98 -5.73 24.80 9.40
CA VAL A 98 -4.81 24.42 8.32
C VAL A 98 -4.05 23.16 8.74
N VAL A 99 -4.01 22.15 7.88
CA VAL A 99 -3.19 20.95 8.01
C VAL A 99 -2.03 21.01 7.02
N TYR A 100 -0.83 20.70 7.48
CA TYR A 100 0.41 20.74 6.72
C TYR A 100 0.98 19.33 6.59
N ILE A 101 1.17 18.89 5.35
CA ILE A 101 1.91 17.69 4.99
C ILE A 101 3.36 18.13 4.71
N PRO A 102 4.33 17.73 5.54
CA PRO A 102 5.71 18.21 5.41
C PRO A 102 6.40 17.62 4.17
N SER A 103 7.51 18.24 3.76
CA SER A 103 8.23 17.87 2.55
C SER A 103 8.85 16.47 2.55
N ASP A 104 9.13 15.94 3.74
CA ASP A 104 9.74 14.62 3.95
C ASP A 104 8.71 13.52 4.19
N PHE A 105 7.41 13.80 3.99
CA PHE A 105 6.34 12.88 4.34
C PHE A 105 6.44 11.53 3.60
N SER A 106 6.53 11.55 2.27
CA SER A 106 6.67 10.34 1.46
C SER A 106 7.98 9.60 1.73
N THR A 107 9.07 10.35 1.94
CA THR A 107 10.36 9.77 2.31
C THR A 107 10.29 9.05 3.66
N ASN A 108 9.66 9.65 4.67
CA ASN A 108 9.51 9.07 5.99
C ASN A 108 8.65 7.79 5.97
N ILE A 109 7.57 7.75 5.17
CA ILE A 109 6.80 6.51 4.97
C ILE A 109 7.69 5.40 4.39
N MET A 110 8.62 5.75 3.50
CA MET A 110 9.53 4.79 2.85
C MET A 110 10.67 4.29 3.75
N THR A 111 10.95 4.93 4.90
CA THR A 111 11.98 4.48 5.86
C THR A 111 11.64 3.18 6.60
N TYR A 112 10.56 2.48 6.25
CA TYR A 112 10.16 1.23 6.90
C TYR A 112 11.18 0.08 6.74
N GLU A 113 12.07 0.15 5.74
CA GLU A 113 13.16 -0.81 5.53
C GLU A 113 14.40 -0.48 6.36
N ASP A 114 14.43 0.70 6.98
CA ASP A 114 15.56 1.13 7.80
C ASP A 114 15.54 0.45 9.17
N LEU A 115 16.73 0.28 9.74
CA LEU A 115 16.90 -0.24 11.11
C LEU A 115 16.18 0.64 12.16
N THR A 116 15.90 1.91 11.82
CA THR A 116 15.17 2.88 12.64
C THR A 116 14.16 3.65 11.77
N PRO A 117 12.94 3.14 11.59
CA PRO A 117 11.94 3.81 10.77
C PRO A 117 11.45 5.11 11.41
N VAL A 118 11.22 6.12 10.58
CA VAL A 118 10.74 7.44 10.98
C VAL A 118 9.22 7.50 10.83
N LYS A 119 8.52 8.00 11.86
CA LYS A 119 7.08 8.22 11.78
C LYS A 119 6.79 9.44 10.93
N ALA A 120 5.91 9.29 9.94
CA ALA A 120 5.38 10.42 9.20
C ALA A 120 4.31 11.13 10.05
N GLU A 121 4.48 12.44 10.28
CA GLU A 121 3.59 13.25 11.11
C GLU A 121 3.06 14.46 10.32
N PHE A 122 1.78 14.78 10.50
CA PHE A 122 1.20 16.03 10.01
C PHE A 122 1.25 17.08 11.10
N ARG A 123 1.33 18.34 10.66
CA ARG A 123 1.20 19.48 11.56
C ARG A 123 -0.13 20.17 11.29
N TYR A 124 -0.73 20.77 12.30
CA TYR A 124 -1.93 21.55 12.08
C TYR A 124 -1.92 22.83 12.92
N THR A 125 -2.73 23.80 12.49
CA THR A 125 -2.96 25.04 13.22
C THR A 125 -4.45 25.35 13.19
N VAL A 126 -5.04 25.54 14.36
CA VAL A 126 -6.46 25.88 14.52
C VAL A 126 -6.60 27.38 14.74
N GLN A 127 -7.63 27.99 14.16
CA GLN A 127 -7.87 29.43 14.29
C GLN A 127 -8.08 29.84 15.76
N ASP A 128 -7.29 30.82 16.23
CA ASP A 128 -7.23 31.20 17.65
C ASP A 128 -8.54 31.72 18.24
N GLN A 129 -9.38 32.33 17.42
CA GLN A 129 -10.61 33.01 17.86
C GLN A 129 -11.87 32.12 17.81
N LEU A 130 -11.72 30.82 17.55
CA LEU A 130 -12.85 29.90 17.69
C LEU A 130 -13.27 29.82 19.15
N ASN A 131 -14.58 29.90 19.39
CA ASN A 131 -15.13 29.57 20.70
C ASN A 131 -14.81 28.09 21.06
N ALA A 132 -14.89 27.76 22.36
CA ALA A 132 -14.51 26.44 22.85
C ALA A 132 -15.25 25.28 22.13
N VAL A 133 -16.55 25.45 21.86
CA VAL A 133 -17.39 24.43 21.21
C VAL A 133 -16.95 24.18 19.76
N ASN A 134 -16.68 25.23 19.00
CA ASN A 134 -16.28 25.13 17.59
C ASN A 134 -14.84 24.64 17.48
N ARG A 135 -13.94 25.09 18.36
CA ARG A 135 -12.57 24.57 18.46
C ARG A 135 -12.57 23.06 18.69
N GLU A 136 -13.40 22.58 19.62
CA GLU A 136 -13.52 21.15 19.90
C GLU A 136 -14.01 20.35 18.69
N LYS A 137 -15.00 20.86 17.94
CA LYS A 137 -15.46 20.20 16.71
C LYS A 137 -14.35 20.07 15.66
N VAL A 138 -13.58 21.14 15.46
CA VAL A 138 -12.46 21.17 14.49
C VAL A 138 -11.37 20.19 14.90
N LEU A 139 -10.97 20.18 16.18
CA LEU A 139 -9.98 19.23 16.69
C LEU A 139 -10.43 17.78 16.51
N ARG A 140 -11.70 17.48 16.81
CA ARG A 140 -12.26 16.15 16.62
C ARG A 140 -12.31 15.75 15.13
N GLU A 141 -12.56 16.68 14.22
CA GLU A 141 -12.49 16.39 12.79
C GLU A 141 -11.06 16.08 12.36
N ILE A 142 -10.08 16.85 12.81
CA ILE A 142 -8.65 16.59 12.54
C ILE A 142 -8.23 15.23 13.12
N GLU A 143 -8.69 14.88 14.32
CA GLU A 143 -8.43 13.57 14.94
C GLU A 143 -9.01 12.42 14.11
N LYS A 144 -10.26 12.55 13.65
CA LYS A 144 -10.88 11.57 12.74
C LYS A 144 -10.14 11.44 11.42
N ALA A 145 -9.77 12.56 10.81
CA ALA A 145 -8.98 12.58 9.58
C ALA A 145 -7.61 11.91 9.80
N THR A 146 -6.95 12.18 10.94
CA THR A 146 -5.69 11.52 11.32
C THR A 146 -5.86 10.01 11.48
N ALA A 147 -6.96 9.57 12.11
CA ALA A 147 -7.26 8.14 12.24
C ALA A 147 -7.49 7.46 10.88
N ARG A 148 -8.23 8.12 9.97
CA ARG A 148 -8.41 7.64 8.58
C ARG A 148 -7.07 7.52 7.87
N VAL A 149 -6.24 8.56 7.93
CA VAL A 149 -4.90 8.56 7.33
C VAL A 149 -4.03 7.44 7.89
N ASN A 150 -4.00 7.25 9.21
CA ASN A 150 -3.24 6.16 9.82
C ASN A 150 -3.69 4.78 9.31
N SER A 151 -4.99 4.58 9.11
CA SER A 151 -5.50 3.35 8.50
C SER A 151 -5.08 3.23 7.03
N SER A 152 -5.19 4.33 6.27
CA SER A 152 -4.86 4.34 4.84
C SER A 152 -3.37 4.19 4.57
N VAL A 153 -2.47 4.77 5.36
CA VAL A 153 -1.02 4.61 5.18
C VAL A 153 -0.62 3.14 5.22
N SER A 154 -1.20 2.36 6.13
CA SER A 154 -0.99 0.90 6.17
C SER A 154 -1.50 0.23 4.89
N THR A 155 -2.69 0.60 4.41
CA THR A 155 -3.25 0.05 3.17
C THR A 155 -2.45 0.45 1.94
N LEU A 156 -2.01 1.71 1.83
CA LEU A 156 -1.18 2.22 0.74
C LEU A 156 0.17 1.49 0.69
N TYR A 157 0.77 1.27 1.86
CA TYR A 157 1.97 0.45 2.01
C TYR A 157 1.74 -0.97 1.47
N TRP A 158 0.74 -1.68 2.00
CA TRP A 158 0.49 -3.06 1.58
C TRP A 158 0.07 -3.15 0.11
N SER A 159 -0.62 -2.14 -0.41
CA SER A 159 -0.94 -2.03 -1.83
C SER A 159 0.33 -1.96 -2.67
N TYR A 160 1.26 -1.06 -2.35
CA TYR A 160 2.54 -0.95 -3.06
C TYR A 160 3.36 -2.26 -3.00
N VAL A 161 3.48 -2.83 -1.81
CA VAL A 161 4.18 -4.10 -1.58
C VAL A 161 3.54 -5.24 -2.38
N SER A 162 2.20 -5.29 -2.44
CA SER A 162 1.46 -6.28 -3.19
C SER A 162 1.64 -6.13 -4.70
N GLN A 163 1.68 -4.90 -5.21
CA GLN A 163 1.95 -4.62 -6.62
C GLN A 163 3.38 -5.00 -7.05
N ASP A 164 4.38 -4.70 -6.21
CA ASP A 164 5.76 -5.09 -6.46
C ASP A 164 5.88 -6.63 -6.49
N LEU A 165 5.22 -7.31 -5.55
CA LEU A 165 5.18 -8.77 -5.52
C LEU A 165 4.41 -9.38 -6.68
N GLU A 166 3.31 -8.78 -7.13
CA GLU A 166 2.60 -9.25 -8.33
C GLU A 166 3.49 -9.14 -9.57
N SER A 167 4.28 -8.08 -9.67
CA SER A 167 5.27 -7.97 -10.76
C SER A 167 6.31 -9.09 -10.71
N VAL A 168 6.80 -9.43 -9.51
CA VAL A 168 7.74 -10.54 -9.33
C VAL A 168 7.07 -11.89 -9.65
N ARG A 169 5.83 -12.09 -9.19
CA ARG A 169 5.02 -13.28 -9.45
C ARG A 169 4.80 -13.49 -10.94
N SER A 170 4.37 -12.45 -11.65
CA SER A 170 4.17 -12.45 -13.10
C SER A 170 5.45 -12.78 -13.86
N LYS A 171 6.60 -12.21 -13.44
CA LYS A 171 7.90 -12.58 -14.01
C LYS A 171 8.22 -14.06 -13.77
N PHE A 172 7.99 -14.55 -12.56
CA PHE A 172 8.22 -15.96 -12.23
C PHE A 172 7.32 -16.92 -13.03
N ASP A 173 6.03 -16.60 -13.20
CA ASP A 173 5.11 -17.35 -14.07
C ASP A 173 5.63 -17.43 -15.51
N GLY A 174 6.13 -16.31 -16.04
CA GLY A 174 6.75 -16.28 -17.37
C GLY A 174 8.05 -17.09 -17.48
N ILE A 175 8.84 -17.22 -16.40
CA ILE A 175 9.98 -18.14 -16.38
C ILE A 175 9.51 -19.60 -16.38
N LEU A 176 8.51 -19.93 -15.56
CA LEU A 176 7.97 -21.29 -15.49
C LEU A 176 7.36 -21.72 -16.83
N GLU A 177 6.65 -20.84 -17.52
CA GLU A 177 6.10 -21.11 -18.86
C GLU A 177 7.21 -21.48 -19.85
N LYS A 178 8.29 -20.69 -19.90
CA LYS A 178 9.45 -20.97 -20.76
C LYS A 178 10.16 -22.28 -20.39
N GLU A 179 10.31 -22.57 -19.09
CA GLU A 179 10.90 -23.83 -18.64
C GLU A 179 10.02 -25.03 -19.03
N ILE A 180 8.71 -24.96 -18.85
CA ILE A 180 7.78 -26.03 -19.25
C ILE A 180 7.86 -26.27 -20.76
N ASP A 181 7.93 -25.21 -21.58
CA ASP A 181 8.11 -25.32 -23.03
C ASP A 181 9.46 -25.96 -23.41
N PHE A 182 10.53 -25.60 -22.71
CA PHE A 182 11.84 -26.22 -22.87
C PHE A 182 11.78 -27.72 -22.52
N GLN A 183 11.18 -28.09 -21.38
CA GLN A 183 11.03 -29.47 -20.95
C GLN A 183 10.16 -30.29 -21.92
N ASN A 184 9.09 -29.72 -22.47
CA ASN A 184 8.28 -30.35 -23.53
C ASN A 184 9.12 -30.66 -24.77
N THR A 185 10.00 -29.75 -25.15
CA THR A 185 10.91 -29.91 -26.29
C THR A 185 11.95 -31.01 -26.01
N MET A 186 12.54 -31.01 -24.80
CA MET A 186 13.50 -32.02 -24.36
C MET A 186 12.87 -33.41 -24.29
N TYR A 187 11.65 -33.51 -23.76
CA TYR A 187 10.90 -34.76 -23.74
C TYR A 187 10.70 -35.33 -25.15
N ALA A 188 10.25 -34.50 -26.10
CA ALA A 188 10.04 -34.92 -27.48
C ALA A 188 11.34 -35.37 -28.17
N PHE A 189 12.49 -34.77 -27.82
CA PHE A 189 13.80 -35.16 -28.32
C PHE A 189 14.26 -36.51 -27.76
N TYR A 190 14.12 -36.72 -26.45
CA TYR A 190 14.67 -37.89 -25.79
C TYR A 190 13.74 -39.10 -25.76
N SER A 191 12.42 -38.90 -25.78
CA SER A 191 11.41 -39.97 -25.76
C SER A 191 11.66 -41.11 -26.78
N PRO A 192 12.05 -40.84 -28.05
CA PRO A 192 12.36 -41.91 -29.00
C PRO A 192 13.68 -42.65 -28.74
N SER A 193 14.59 -42.06 -27.97
CA SER A 193 15.99 -42.51 -27.86
C SER A 193 16.39 -43.02 -26.47
N SER A 194 15.75 -42.54 -25.41
CA SER A 194 15.97 -42.97 -24.02
C SER A 194 14.68 -42.85 -23.20
N GLN A 195 14.13 -44.00 -22.80
CA GLN A 195 12.90 -44.05 -22.01
C GLN A 195 13.10 -43.55 -20.57
N ASN A 196 14.23 -43.88 -19.94
CA ASN A 196 14.52 -43.47 -18.56
C ASN A 196 14.58 -41.95 -18.45
N LEU A 197 15.33 -41.33 -19.37
CA LEU A 197 15.51 -39.90 -19.41
C LEU A 197 14.22 -39.15 -19.74
N ALA A 198 13.43 -39.68 -20.68
CA ALA A 198 12.12 -39.12 -20.98
C ALA A 198 11.19 -39.15 -19.75
N ASN A 199 11.23 -40.23 -18.96
CA ASN A 199 10.44 -40.32 -17.73
C ASN A 199 10.90 -39.29 -16.68
N GLU A 200 12.22 -39.08 -16.51
CA GLU A 200 12.76 -38.06 -15.59
C GLU A 200 12.33 -36.64 -16.00
N ILE A 201 12.46 -36.32 -17.29
CA ILE A 201 12.01 -35.04 -17.86
C ILE A 201 10.49 -34.86 -17.65
N GLU A 202 9.70 -35.91 -17.82
CA GLU A 202 8.24 -35.85 -17.65
C GLU A 202 7.81 -35.63 -16.19
N GLN A 203 8.52 -36.23 -15.23
CA GLN A 203 8.29 -35.96 -13.80
C GLN A 203 8.59 -34.50 -13.45
N GLN A 204 9.71 -33.98 -13.96
CA GLN A 204 10.11 -32.59 -13.76
C GLN A 204 9.11 -31.62 -14.38
N LYS A 205 8.67 -31.89 -15.61
CA LYS A 205 7.61 -31.11 -16.27
C LYS A 205 6.34 -31.08 -15.41
N THR A 206 5.90 -32.24 -14.91
CA THR A 206 4.70 -32.34 -14.07
C THR A 206 4.83 -31.52 -12.79
N MET A 207 6.01 -31.51 -12.16
CA MET A 207 6.29 -30.66 -11.00
C MET A 207 6.16 -29.18 -11.35
N LEU A 208 6.75 -28.73 -12.47
CA LEU A 208 6.68 -27.34 -12.91
C LEU A 208 5.25 -26.91 -13.25
N GLU A 209 4.48 -27.76 -13.92
CA GLU A 209 3.05 -27.54 -14.20
C GLU A 209 2.23 -27.45 -12.91
N SER A 210 2.56 -28.25 -11.90
CA SER A 210 1.94 -28.17 -10.56
C SER A 210 2.24 -26.83 -9.88
N ILE A 211 3.48 -26.34 -9.97
CA ILE A 211 3.85 -25.02 -9.44
C ILE A 211 3.09 -23.92 -10.21
N GLN A 212 3.08 -23.97 -11.54
CA GLN A 212 2.43 -22.95 -12.38
C GLN A 212 0.92 -22.90 -12.13
N SER A 213 0.26 -24.05 -12.05
CA SER A 213 -1.18 -24.12 -11.74
C SER A 213 -1.49 -23.58 -10.34
N SER A 214 -0.65 -23.89 -9.35
CA SER A 214 -0.80 -23.36 -7.99
C SER A 214 -0.65 -21.83 -7.96
N LEU A 215 0.33 -21.28 -8.68
CA LEU A 215 0.51 -19.83 -8.84
C LEU A 215 -0.70 -19.14 -9.47
N LYS A 216 -1.25 -19.72 -10.53
CA LYS A 216 -2.43 -19.18 -11.24
C LYS A 216 -3.72 -19.33 -10.43
N SER A 217 -3.82 -20.35 -9.58
CA SER A 217 -4.99 -20.59 -8.73
C SER A 217 -5.06 -19.64 -7.53
N ASN A 218 -3.92 -19.11 -7.08
CA ASN A 218 -3.90 -18.11 -6.02
C ASN A 218 -4.29 -16.75 -6.59
N GLU A 219 -5.24 -16.07 -5.94
CA GLU A 219 -5.65 -14.70 -6.27
C GLU A 219 -4.41 -13.80 -6.45
N GLU A 220 -4.48 -12.85 -7.39
CA GLU A 220 -3.45 -11.81 -7.56
C GLU A 220 -3.13 -11.18 -6.20
N PHE A 221 -1.85 -10.85 -6.00
CA PHE A 221 -1.39 -10.11 -4.83
C PHE A 221 -2.02 -8.71 -4.82
N THR A 222 -3.24 -8.61 -4.30
CA THR A 222 -4.00 -7.36 -4.23
C THR A 222 -4.39 -7.09 -2.79
N VAL A 223 -3.82 -6.03 -2.22
CA VAL A 223 -4.26 -5.52 -0.92
C VAL A 223 -5.05 -4.24 -1.13
N SER A 224 -6.35 -4.32 -0.88
CA SER A 224 -7.29 -3.20 -0.95
C SER A 224 -7.76 -2.72 0.43
N ASN A 225 -7.56 -3.52 1.48
CA ASN A 225 -7.89 -3.19 2.86
C ASN A 225 -7.01 -3.98 3.86
N THR A 226 -7.06 -3.63 5.14
CA THR A 226 -6.26 -4.27 6.20
C THR A 226 -6.65 -5.72 6.47
N GLU A 227 -7.88 -6.14 6.15
CA GLU A 227 -8.38 -7.51 6.40
C GLU A 227 -7.70 -8.52 5.46
N ASN A 228 -7.39 -8.10 4.23
CA ASN A 228 -6.73 -8.94 3.24
C ASN A 228 -5.21 -9.07 3.44
N VAL A 229 -4.62 -8.33 4.40
CA VAL A 229 -3.18 -8.42 4.71
C VAL A 229 -2.79 -9.84 5.15
N LYS A 230 -3.64 -10.50 5.95
CA LYS A 230 -3.37 -11.86 6.41
C LYS A 230 -3.41 -12.89 5.28
N GLN A 231 -4.35 -12.72 4.35
CA GLN A 231 -4.44 -13.57 3.16
C GLN A 231 -3.23 -13.32 2.25
N PHE A 232 -2.81 -12.06 2.11
CA PHE A 232 -1.61 -11.70 1.39
C PHE A 232 -0.34 -12.34 1.97
N GLU A 233 -0.17 -12.33 3.29
CA GLU A 233 0.95 -13.02 3.96
C GLU A 233 0.95 -14.53 3.67
N GLN A 234 -0.22 -15.17 3.68
CA GLN A 234 -0.35 -16.59 3.35
C GLN A 234 0.02 -16.88 1.89
N SER A 235 -0.53 -16.11 0.95
CA SER A 235 -0.19 -16.24 -0.47
C SER A 235 1.31 -16.00 -0.72
N LEU A 236 1.91 -15.06 0.01
CA LEU A 236 3.34 -14.79 -0.08
C LEU A 236 4.17 -15.97 0.44
N SER A 237 3.77 -16.57 1.56
CA SER A 237 4.43 -17.78 2.09
C SER A 237 4.40 -18.92 1.07
N SER A 238 3.24 -19.18 0.46
CA SER A 238 3.11 -20.19 -0.59
C SER A 238 3.97 -19.86 -1.81
N PHE A 239 4.01 -18.58 -2.22
CA PHE A 239 4.86 -18.13 -3.31
C PHE A 239 6.36 -18.37 -3.04
N VAL A 240 6.82 -18.07 -1.83
CA VAL A 240 8.22 -18.35 -1.43
C VAL A 240 8.52 -19.84 -1.50
N GLU A 241 7.59 -20.69 -1.07
CA GLU A 241 7.73 -22.14 -1.16
C GLU A 241 7.85 -22.61 -2.63
N TYR A 242 7.02 -22.07 -3.53
CA TYR A 242 7.09 -22.37 -4.96
C TYR A 242 8.43 -21.94 -5.60
N VAL A 243 8.95 -20.78 -5.21
CA VAL A 243 10.26 -20.31 -5.68
C VAL A 243 11.38 -21.22 -5.18
N GLU A 244 11.33 -21.68 -3.92
CA GLU A 244 12.34 -22.59 -3.38
C GLU A 244 12.27 -23.97 -4.06
N GLN A 245 11.06 -24.49 -4.32
CA GLN A 245 10.88 -25.73 -5.08
C GLN A 245 11.47 -25.64 -6.50
N TYR A 246 11.24 -24.52 -7.19
CA TYR A 246 11.85 -24.28 -8.51
C TYR A 246 13.38 -24.19 -8.44
N LYS A 247 13.92 -23.58 -7.38
CA LYS A 247 15.35 -23.50 -7.16
C LYS A 247 15.98 -24.88 -6.91
N GLU A 248 15.35 -25.72 -6.09
CA GLU A 248 15.79 -27.10 -5.90
C GLU A 248 15.76 -27.90 -7.21
N TYR A 249 14.71 -27.72 -8.01
CA TYR A 249 14.63 -28.27 -9.35
C TYR A 249 15.84 -27.83 -10.22
N GLN A 250 16.20 -26.55 -10.22
CA GLN A 250 17.35 -26.02 -10.96
C GLN A 250 18.70 -26.59 -10.48
N ASP A 251 18.86 -26.76 -9.17
CA ASP A 251 20.06 -27.37 -8.61
C ASP A 251 20.18 -28.84 -9.08
N ASN A 252 19.07 -29.58 -9.08
CA ASN A 252 19.02 -30.97 -9.55
C ASN A 252 19.18 -31.10 -11.08
N GLN A 253 18.80 -30.09 -11.87
CA GLN A 253 19.03 -30.09 -13.33
C GLN A 253 20.51 -30.21 -13.70
N GLN A 254 21.42 -29.64 -12.90
CA GLN A 254 22.86 -29.76 -13.19
C GLN A 254 23.35 -31.21 -13.14
N GLU A 255 22.82 -32.01 -12.22
CA GLU A 255 23.16 -33.42 -12.10
C GLU A 255 22.59 -34.23 -13.28
N LEU A 256 21.34 -33.95 -13.67
CA LEU A 256 20.73 -34.57 -14.85
C LEU A 256 21.50 -34.23 -16.14
N LEU A 257 21.94 -32.98 -16.31
CA LEU A 257 22.75 -32.55 -17.45
C LEU A 257 24.10 -33.28 -17.53
N GLN A 258 24.69 -33.67 -16.39
CA GLN A 258 25.90 -34.48 -16.37
C GLN A 258 25.62 -35.94 -16.78
N GLN A 259 24.51 -36.52 -16.30
CA GLN A 259 24.07 -37.86 -16.73
C GLN A 259 23.75 -37.89 -18.24
N LEU A 260 23.09 -36.84 -18.73
CA LEU A 260 22.80 -36.60 -20.14
C LEU A 260 24.06 -36.58 -21.00
N GLN A 261 25.15 -35.95 -20.55
CA GLN A 261 26.41 -35.96 -21.31
C GLN A 261 27.02 -37.36 -21.43
N GLN A 262 26.85 -38.22 -20.42
CA GLN A 262 27.36 -39.59 -20.43
C GLN A 262 26.51 -40.49 -21.34
N GLU A 263 25.17 -40.39 -21.30
CA GLU A 263 24.28 -41.17 -22.16
C GLU A 263 24.25 -40.66 -23.62
N SER A 264 24.35 -39.35 -23.83
CA SER A 264 24.28 -38.74 -25.16
C SER A 264 25.48 -39.04 -26.05
N MET A 265 26.65 -39.42 -25.53
CA MET A 265 27.78 -39.88 -26.37
C MET A 265 27.41 -41.13 -27.20
N ALA A 266 26.49 -41.97 -26.73
CA ALA A 266 25.97 -43.11 -27.49
C ALA A 266 24.85 -42.71 -28.46
N VAL A 267 23.91 -41.86 -28.03
CA VAL A 267 22.75 -41.42 -28.83
C VAL A 267 23.15 -40.44 -29.95
N VAL A 268 24.09 -39.54 -29.70
CA VAL A 268 24.61 -38.59 -30.71
C VAL A 268 25.39 -39.32 -31.79
N ASN A 269 26.13 -40.38 -31.47
CA ASN A 269 26.78 -41.22 -32.48
C ASN A 269 25.77 -41.98 -33.35
N ASP A 270 24.67 -42.47 -32.76
CA ASP A 270 23.61 -43.15 -33.51
C ASP A 270 22.77 -42.16 -34.36
N ALA A 271 22.52 -40.95 -33.84
CA ALA A 271 21.80 -39.88 -34.54
C ALA A 271 22.62 -39.19 -35.63
N ILE A 272 23.96 -39.03 -35.49
CA ILE A 272 24.83 -38.52 -36.56
C ILE A 272 24.87 -39.47 -37.75
N SER A 273 24.68 -40.78 -37.50
CA SER A 273 24.62 -41.81 -38.54
C SER A 273 23.37 -41.69 -39.43
N GLN A 274 22.28 -41.11 -38.91
CA GLN A 274 21.07 -40.79 -39.65
C GLN A 274 21.01 -39.27 -39.91
N GLN A 275 21.54 -38.79 -41.04
CA GLN A 275 21.47 -37.38 -41.49
C GLN A 275 20.03 -36.86 -41.63
N ASN A 276 19.31 -36.67 -40.54
CA ASN A 276 17.92 -36.26 -40.54
C ASN A 276 17.83 -34.76 -40.18
N PRO A 277 17.44 -33.89 -41.13
CA PRO A 277 17.51 -32.43 -40.99
C PRO A 277 16.70 -31.86 -39.82
N ARG A 278 15.69 -32.59 -39.33
CA ARG A 278 14.87 -32.22 -38.17
C ARG A 278 15.68 -32.05 -36.87
N TYR A 279 16.79 -32.80 -36.72
CA TYR A 279 17.64 -32.69 -35.53
C TYR A 279 18.53 -31.45 -35.53
N MET A 280 18.83 -30.87 -36.71
CA MET A 280 19.62 -29.64 -36.81
C MET A 280 18.81 -28.40 -36.41
N GLU A 281 17.57 -28.32 -36.87
CA GLU A 281 16.65 -27.22 -36.54
C GLU A 281 16.30 -27.23 -35.04
N LEU A 282 16.05 -28.41 -34.49
CA LEU A 282 15.78 -28.59 -33.06
C LEU A 282 16.98 -28.25 -32.18
N ARG A 283 18.22 -28.56 -32.62
CA ARG A 283 19.44 -28.12 -31.91
C ARG A 283 19.60 -26.60 -31.87
N ALA A 284 19.27 -25.90 -32.96
CA ALA A 284 19.34 -24.45 -33.00
C ALA A 284 18.34 -23.83 -32.02
N TYR A 285 17.11 -24.35 -32.01
CA TYR A 285 16.06 -23.94 -31.08
C TYR A 285 16.42 -24.18 -29.62
N LEU A 286 16.94 -25.37 -29.27
CA LEU A 286 17.37 -25.68 -27.89
C LEU A 286 18.48 -24.76 -27.39
N ARG A 287 19.41 -24.37 -28.27
CA ARG A 287 20.51 -23.46 -27.92
C ARG A 287 20.01 -22.05 -27.66
N GLU A 288 19.06 -21.58 -28.47
CA GLU A 288 18.44 -20.26 -28.31
C GLU A 288 17.59 -20.18 -27.03
N GLN A 289 16.74 -21.18 -26.79
CA GLN A 289 15.94 -21.31 -25.56
C GLN A 289 16.83 -21.38 -24.30
N SER A 290 17.92 -22.16 -24.35
CA SER A 290 18.88 -22.28 -23.24
C SER A 290 19.58 -20.95 -22.91
N ASP A 291 20.00 -20.19 -23.93
CA ASP A 291 20.62 -18.87 -23.73
C ASP A 291 19.62 -17.85 -23.16
N GLU A 292 18.35 -17.92 -23.58
CA GLU A 292 17.29 -17.04 -23.08
C GLU A 292 16.88 -17.37 -21.63
N LEU A 293 16.76 -18.66 -21.32
CA LEU A 293 16.51 -19.18 -19.98
C LEU A 293 17.64 -18.80 -19.01
N SER A 294 18.91 -18.96 -19.42
CA SER A 294 20.05 -18.57 -18.59
C SER A 294 20.03 -17.07 -18.24
N LYS A 295 19.67 -16.21 -19.20
CA LYS A 295 19.52 -14.77 -18.97
C LYS A 295 18.35 -14.44 -18.04
N SER A 296 17.19 -15.07 -18.24
CA SER A 296 16.02 -14.84 -17.39
C SER A 296 16.27 -15.34 -15.96
N MET A 297 16.97 -16.45 -15.81
CA MET A 297 17.41 -16.98 -14.51
C MET A 297 18.43 -16.09 -13.82
N GLY A 298 19.41 -15.53 -14.55
CA GLY A 298 20.35 -14.56 -13.97
C GLY A 298 19.63 -13.30 -13.47
N ALA A 299 18.66 -12.81 -14.24
CA ALA A 299 17.82 -11.67 -13.86
C ALA A 299 16.90 -12.01 -12.66
N LEU A 300 16.33 -13.22 -12.62
CA LEU A 300 15.55 -13.71 -11.48
C LEU A 300 16.42 -13.88 -10.24
N GLY A 301 17.58 -14.53 -10.33
CA GLY A 301 18.46 -14.76 -9.18
C GLY A 301 18.92 -13.44 -8.54
N THR A 302 19.26 -12.45 -9.36
CA THR A 302 19.59 -11.10 -8.87
C THR A 302 18.38 -10.40 -8.26
N THR A 303 17.20 -10.52 -8.88
CA THR A 303 15.94 -9.98 -8.34
C THR A 303 15.59 -10.64 -7.02
N LEU A 304 15.54 -11.97 -6.97
CA LEU A 304 15.24 -12.83 -5.82
C LEU A 304 16.21 -12.61 -4.66
N LEU A 305 17.52 -12.47 -4.91
CA LEU A 305 18.49 -12.15 -3.86
C LEU A 305 18.28 -10.73 -3.30
N LYS A 306 17.93 -9.76 -4.15
CA LYS A 306 17.60 -8.39 -3.74
C LYS A 306 16.30 -8.39 -2.94
N THR A 307 15.26 -9.11 -3.38
CA THR A 307 13.98 -9.23 -2.67
C THR A 307 14.13 -10.04 -1.38
N THR A 308 14.67 -11.25 -1.36
CA THR A 308 14.78 -12.10 -0.15
C THR A 308 15.58 -11.44 0.99
N LYS A 309 16.67 -10.73 0.70
CA LYS A 309 17.37 -9.92 1.72
C LYS A 309 16.50 -8.78 2.27
N ARG A 310 15.67 -8.17 1.42
CA ARG A 310 14.68 -7.15 1.80
C ARG A 310 13.59 -7.77 2.70
N TRP A 311 13.04 -8.91 2.30
CA TRP A 311 11.93 -9.60 2.99
C TRP A 311 12.31 -10.18 4.36
N LEU A 312 13.48 -10.81 4.51
CA LEU A 312 13.97 -11.31 5.80
C LEU A 312 14.16 -10.18 6.84
N SER A 313 14.44 -8.96 6.37
CA SER A 313 14.54 -7.77 7.21
C SER A 313 13.15 -7.23 7.58
N CYS A 314 12.20 -7.20 6.64
CA CYS A 314 10.82 -6.76 6.87
C CYS A 314 10.02 -7.70 7.78
N LEU A 315 10.15 -9.02 7.61
CA LEU A 315 9.41 -10.02 8.39
C LEU A 315 9.83 -10.01 9.87
N ARG A 316 11.11 -9.72 10.16
CA ARG A 316 11.61 -9.49 11.52
C ARG A 316 11.03 -8.23 12.17
N PHE A 317 10.75 -7.18 11.40
CA PHE A 317 10.17 -5.95 11.92
C PHE A 317 8.67 -6.09 12.19
N ALA A 318 7.92 -6.69 11.26
CA ALA A 318 6.49 -6.93 11.39
C ALA A 318 6.14 -7.83 12.59
N LEU A 319 6.98 -8.82 12.90
CA LEU A 319 6.82 -9.71 14.06
C LEU A 319 7.33 -9.13 15.40
N SER A 320 7.96 -7.94 15.37
CA SER A 320 8.50 -7.28 16.58
C SER A 320 7.56 -6.22 17.19
N LYS A 321 6.37 -6.04 16.61
CA LYS A 321 5.28 -5.18 17.11
C LYS A 321 4.02 -6.01 17.39
#